data_AF-A0A557SX02-F1
#
_entry.id   AF-A0A557SX02-F1
#
_cell.length_a   1.000
_cell.length_b   1.000
_cell.length_c   1.000
_cell.angle_alpha   90.00
_cell.angle_beta   90.00
_cell.angle_gamma   90.00
#
_symmetry.space_group_name_H-M   'P 1'
#
loop_
_entity.id
_entity.type
_entity.pdbx_description
1 polymer ?
#
loop_
_entity_poly.entity_id
_entity_poly.type
_entity_poly.pdbx_seq_one_letter_code
_entity_poly.pdbx_strand_id
1 'polypeptide(L)' 'MRFSNKYGVEIDHCPRCRGVWLDRGELEKVANIQNQYEDDHYQKYHHGKDHDDDDDYYNRRKHRKKGFFGDMFDFD' A
#
# COMPACT_ATOMS: atom_id res chain seq x y z
N MET A 1 14.26 13.74 12.78
CA MET A 1 13.42 12.53 12.86
C MET A 1 12.02 13.00 13.20
N ARG A 2 11.01 12.45 12.53
CA ARG A 2 9.59 12.71 12.81
C ARG A 2 8.91 11.36 12.97
N PHE A 3 8.10 11.24 14.01
CA PHE A 3 7.27 10.07 14.25
C PHE A 3 5.96 10.19 13.50
N SER A 4 5.42 9.08 13.04
CA SER A 4 4.13 8.99 12.37
C SER A 4 3.46 7.68 12.74
N ASN A 5 2.19 7.72 13.13
CA ASN A 5 1.42 6.51 13.39
C ASN A 5 0.53 6.23 12.19
N LYS A 6 0.73 5.08 11.54
CA LYS A 6 -0.08 4.64 10.40
C LYS A 6 -0.44 3.19 10.57
N TYR A 7 -1.73 2.87 10.41
CA TYR A 7 -2.26 1.50 10.58
C TYR A 7 -1.90 0.86 11.94
N GLY A 8 -1.71 1.68 12.99
CA GLY A 8 -1.30 1.20 14.32
C GLY A 8 0.18 0.78 14.43
N VAL A 9 1.00 1.15 13.44
CA VAL A 9 2.46 1.02 13.43
C VAL A 9 3.08 2.40 13.68
N GLU A 10 4.05 2.46 14.59
CA GLU A 10 4.85 3.66 14.78
C GLU A 10 5.96 3.66 13.73
N ILE A 11 6.14 4.79 13.06
CA ILE A 11 7.10 4.91 11.97
C ILE A 11 7.92 6.15 12.19
N ASP A 12 9.23 5.94 12.27
CA ASP A 12 10.19 7.01 12.30
C ASP A 12 10.68 7.34 10.90
N HIS A 13 10.55 8.60 10.49
CA HIS A 13 11.07 9.04 9.20
C HIS A 13 11.94 10.30 9.30
N CYS A 14 12.86 10.42 8.35
CA CYS A 14 13.67 11.63 8.17
C CYS A 14 13.05 12.50 7.07
N PRO A 15 12.54 13.71 7.38
CA PRO A 15 11.90 14.57 6.37
C PRO A 15 12.88 15.08 5.31
N ARG A 16 14.20 14.97 5.54
CA ARG A 16 15.23 15.44 4.60
C ARG A 16 15.62 14.42 3.54
N CYS A 17 15.76 13.14 3.93
CA CYS A 17 16.20 12.07 3.02
C CYS A 17 15.12 11.02 2.76
N ARG A 18 13.94 11.13 3.40
CA ARG A 18 12.83 10.16 3.35
C ARG A 18 13.22 8.75 3.81
N GLY A 19 14.31 8.62 4.58
CA GLY A 19 14.65 7.38 5.26
C GLY A 19 13.57 7.04 6.29
N VAL A 20 13.28 5.74 6.42
CA VAL A 20 12.29 5.19 7.35
C VAL A 20 12.98 4.15 8.24
N TRP A 21 12.68 4.18 9.54
CA TRP A 21 13.16 3.23 10.53
C TRP A 21 11.96 2.57 11.22
N LEU A 22 12.08 1.26 11.45
CA LEU A 22 11.06 0.41 12.06
C LEU A 22 11.72 -0.45 13.13
N ASP A 23 11.04 -0.63 14.26
CA ASP A 23 11.52 -1.46 15.35
C ASP A 23 11.24 -2.96 15.13
N ARG A 24 11.92 -3.79 15.92
CA ARG A 24 11.70 -5.24 15.95
C ARG A 24 10.28 -5.53 16.46
N GLY A 25 9.42 -5.98 15.56
CA GLY A 25 8.00 -6.26 15.81
C GLY A 25 7.05 -5.33 15.05
N GLU A 26 7.53 -4.15 14.63
CA GLU A 26 6.77 -3.27 13.75
C GLU A 26 6.81 -3.75 12.31
N LEU A 27 7.98 -4.22 11.86
CA LEU A 27 8.14 -4.83 10.53
C LEU A 27 7.14 -5.98 10.32
N GLU A 28 6.92 -6.81 11.33
CA GLU A 28 5.99 -7.93 11.27
C GLU A 28 4.53 -7.44 11.18
N LYS A 29 4.17 -6.40 11.92
CA LYS A 29 2.85 -5.75 11.78
C LYS A 29 2.65 -5.21 10.36
N VAL A 30 3.64 -4.51 9.81
CA VAL A 30 3.58 -3.99 8.44
C VAL A 30 3.39 -5.10 7.42
N ALA A 31 4.12 -6.21 7.56
CA ALA A 31 3.98 -7.37 6.67
C ALA A 31 2.58 -8.00 6.75
N ASN A 32 2.01 -8.11 7.95
CA ASN A 32 0.65 -8.61 8.13
C ASN A 32 -0.39 -7.68 7.48
N ILE A 33 -0.23 -6.37 7.63
CA ILE A 33 -1.13 -5.39 7.00
C ILE A 33 -0.99 -5.44 5.46
N GLN A 34 0.23 -5.59 4.93
CA GLN A 34 0.46 -5.76 3.49
C GLN A 34 -0.32 -6.98 2.95
N ASN A 35 -0.23 -8.13 3.62
CA ASN A 35 -0.94 -9.33 3.20
C ASN A 35 -2.46 -9.11 3.17
N GLN A 36 -3.01 -8.47 4.20
CA GLN A 36 -4.43 -8.13 4.25
C GLN A 36 -4.84 -7.20 3.10
N TYR A 37 -4.03 -6.18 2.81
CA TYR A 37 -4.28 -5.26 1.71
C TYR A 37 -4.26 -5.96 0.34
N GLU A 38 -3.35 -6.92 0.14
CA GLU A 38 -3.29 -7.73 -1.08
C GLU A 38 -4.51 -8.63 -1.25
N ASP A 39 -4.94 -9.31 -0.18
CA ASP A 39 -6.14 -10.17 -0.21
C ASP A 39 -7.40 -9.38 -0.54
N ASP A 40 -7.62 -8.25 0.14
CA ASP A 40 -8.75 -7.36 -0.11
C ASP A 40 -8.74 -6.81 -1.54
N HIS A 41 -7.55 -6.44 -2.04
CA HIS A 41 -7.38 -5.97 -3.40
C HIS A 41 -7.71 -7.09 -4.40
N TYR A 42 -7.18 -8.30 -4.19
CA TYR A 42 -7.43 -9.44 -5.05
C TYR A 42 -8.92 -9.77 -5.12
N GLN A 43 -9.59 -9.88 -3.98
CA GLN A 43 -11.04 -10.10 -3.92
C GLN A 43 -11.79 -9.02 -4.69
N LYS A 44 -11.49 -7.74 -4.47
CA LYS A 44 -12.17 -6.62 -5.13
C LYS A 44 -12.10 -6.65 -6.66
N TYR A 45 -10.97 -7.10 -7.23
CA TYR A 45 -10.76 -7.11 -8.68
C TYR A 45 -11.11 -8.45 -9.35
N HIS A 46 -11.19 -9.54 -8.60
CA HIS A 46 -11.45 -10.88 -9.16
C HIS A 46 -12.85 -11.44 -8.88
N HIS A 47 -13.63 -10.85 -7.98
CA HIS A 47 -14.95 -11.38 -7.59
C HIS A 47 -16.10 -11.04 -8.57
N GLY A 48 -15.80 -10.56 -9.78
CA GLY A 48 -16.82 -10.04 -10.71
C GLY A 48 -16.57 -10.29 -12.19
N LYS A 49 -15.74 -11.27 -12.56
CA LYS A 49 -15.50 -11.61 -13.97
C LYS A 49 -16.34 -12.81 -14.40
N ASP A 50 -17.65 -12.60 -14.45
CA ASP A 50 -18.44 -13.24 -15.49
C ASP A 50 -18.11 -12.54 -16.82
N HIS A 51 -18.15 -13.30 -17.91
CA HIS A 51 -17.48 -13.05 -19.18
C HIS A 51 -17.75 -11.68 -19.86
N ASP A 52 -16.88 -11.37 -20.82
CA ASP A 52 -17.00 -10.32 -21.86
C ASP A 52 -16.49 -8.92 -21.46
N ASP A 53 -15.19 -8.65 -21.64
CA ASP A 53 -14.72 -7.26 -21.83
C ASP A 53 -13.32 -7.23 -22.48
N ASP A 54 -13.28 -7.00 -23.79
CA ASP A 54 -12.08 -6.94 -24.64
C ASP A 54 -11.62 -5.48 -24.93
N ASP A 55 -12.22 -4.46 -24.31
CA ASP A 55 -12.06 -3.06 -24.77
C ASP A 55 -11.25 -2.11 -23.84
N ASP A 56 -10.72 -2.58 -22.71
CA ASP A 56 -10.22 -1.69 -21.64
C ASP A 56 -8.71 -1.35 -21.65
N TYR A 57 -7.93 -1.86 -22.60
CA TYR A 57 -6.46 -1.80 -22.48
C TYR A 57 -5.89 -0.37 -22.52
N TYR A 58 -6.57 0.59 -23.17
CA TYR A 58 -6.09 1.97 -23.31
C TYR A 58 -6.35 2.89 -22.11
N ASN A 59 -7.37 2.62 -21.28
CA ASN A 59 -7.69 3.47 -20.12
C ASN A 59 -6.88 3.13 -18.86
N ARG A 60 -6.22 1.97 -18.81
CA ARG A 60 -5.52 1.46 -17.61
C ARG A 60 -4.25 2.22 -17.23
N ARG A 61 -3.66 3.02 -18.15
CA ARG A 61 -2.41 3.77 -17.89
C ARG A 61 -2.61 5.04 -17.04
N LYS A 62 -3.84 5.54 -16.89
CA LYS A 62 -4.09 6.85 -16.26
C LYS A 62 -4.19 6.81 -14.73
N HIS A 63 -4.36 5.63 -14.13
CA HIS A 63 -4.49 5.46 -12.68
C HIS A 63 -3.54 4.39 -12.17
N ARG A 64 -2.23 4.70 -12.12
CA ARG A 64 -1.35 3.98 -11.19
C ARG A 64 -1.81 4.31 -9.78
N LYS A 65 -2.73 3.51 -9.24
CA LYS A 65 -3.06 3.55 -7.82
C LYS A 65 -1.75 3.31 -7.07
N LYS A 66 -1.40 4.22 -6.15
CA LYS A 66 -0.28 3.99 -5.22
C LYS A 66 -0.53 2.65 -4.54
N GLY A 67 0.46 1.76 -4.59
CA GLY A 67 0.40 0.50 -3.85
C GLY A 67 0.41 0.78 -2.35
N PHE A 68 0.16 -0.26 -1.55
CA PHE A 68 0.14 -0.15 -0.08
C PHE A 68 1.30 0.66 0.50
N PHE A 69 2.55 0.31 0.15
CA PHE A 69 3.73 1.04 0.62
C PHE A 69 3.83 2.48 0.14
N GLY A 70 3.24 2.78 -1.02
CA GLY A 70 3.20 4.14 -1.57
C GLY A 70 2.25 5.06 -0.82
N ASP A 71 1.21 4.50 -0.18
CA ASP A 71 0.28 5.22 0.70
C ASP A 71 0.80 5.25 2.15
N MET A 72 1.30 4.10 2.62
CA MET A 72 1.84 3.95 3.96
C MET A 72 3.06 4.84 4.19
N PHE A 73 4.00 4.94 3.25
CA PHE A 73 5.18 5.80 3.40
C PHE A 73 5.07 7.15 2.68
N ASP A 74 3.85 7.58 2.36
CA ASP A 74 3.58 8.94 1.90
C ASP A 74 3.64 9.90 3.09
N PHE A 75 4.80 10.52 3.29
CA PHE A 75 5.03 11.54 4.31
C PHE A 75 5.17 12.88 3.57
N ASP A 76 4.09 13.67 3.54
CA ASP A 76 4.03 15.02 2.96
C ASP A 76 4.70 16.06 3.89
#